data_AF-A0A3B0NYC9-F1
#
_entry.id   AF-A0A3B0NYC9-F1
#
_cell.length_a   1.000
_cell.length_b   1.000
_cell.length_c   1.000
_cell.angle_alpha   90.00
_cell.angle_beta   90.00
_cell.angle_gamma   90.00
#
_symmetry.space_group_name_H-M   'P 1'
#
loop_
_entity.id
_entity.type
_entity.pdbx_description
1 polymer ?
#
loop_
_entity_poly.entity_id
_entity_poly.type
_entity_poly.pdbx_seq_one_letter_code
_entity_poly.pdbx_strand_id
1 'polypeptide(L)'
;MFPYPSGAGLHVGHLEGYTATDIIARYKRLNGFDVLHPIGWDAFGLPAEQYALKTGNHPASFTIKNIDNFRKQLKLMGFSYDYDKEINTTDPKFYYW
;
A
#
# COMPACT_ATOMS: atom_id res chain seq x y z
N MET A 1 7.54 -3.38 -3.57
CA MET A 1 7.74 -2.38 -2.50
C MET A 1 6.40 -1.76 -2.17
N PHE A 2 6.08 -1.63 -0.89
CA PHE A 2 4.84 -1.02 -0.43
C PHE A 2 4.91 0.53 -0.57
N PRO A 3 3.81 1.22 -0.91
CA PRO A 3 3.85 2.63 -1.33
C PRO A 3 3.77 3.62 -0.17
N TYR A 4 4.26 4.84 -0.43
CA TYR A 4 3.92 6.01 0.38
C TYR A 4 2.51 6.52 0.03
N PRO A 5 1.63 6.81 1.03
CA PRO A 5 0.34 7.45 0.80
C PRO A 5 0.47 8.98 0.60
N SER A 6 1.46 9.38 -0.22
CA SER A 6 1.89 10.76 -0.47
C SER A 6 1.28 11.37 -1.74
N GLY A 7 0.08 10.93 -2.09
CA GLY A 7 -0.69 11.40 -3.23
C GLY A 7 -2.17 11.10 -3.04
N ALA A 8 -3.02 11.63 -3.92
CA ALA A 8 -4.46 11.35 -3.85
C ALA A 8 -4.77 9.88 -4.19
N GLY A 9 -3.89 9.22 -4.94
CA GLY A 9 -4.03 7.84 -5.39
C GLY A 9 -2.74 7.35 -6.08
N LEU A 10 -2.77 6.11 -6.52
CA LEU A 10 -1.74 5.49 -7.35
C LEU A 10 -1.71 6.14 -8.75
N HIS A 11 -0.49 6.35 -9.27
CA HIS A 11 -0.24 6.53 -10.70
C HIS A 11 0.14 5.21 -11.39
N VAL A 12 0.08 5.19 -12.73
CA VAL A 12 0.33 3.98 -13.56
C VAL A 12 1.70 3.33 -13.33
N GLY A 13 2.74 4.10 -13.01
CA GLY A 13 4.07 3.55 -12.68
C GLY A 13 4.09 2.60 -11.46
N HIS A 14 3.19 2.77 -10.47
CA HIS A 14 3.12 1.82 -9.36
C HIS A 14 2.71 0.42 -9.82
N LEU A 15 1.93 0.35 -10.91
CA LEU A 15 1.31 -0.88 -11.37
C LEU A 15 2.30 -1.80 -12.06
N GLU A 16 3.36 -1.23 -12.65
CA GLU A 16 4.35 -1.99 -13.41
C GLU A 16 4.98 -3.09 -12.55
N GLY A 17 5.63 -2.68 -11.45
CA GLY A 17 6.26 -3.63 -10.53
C GLY A 17 5.25 -4.53 -9.82
N TYR A 18 4.08 -4.01 -9.46
CA TYR A 18 3.05 -4.78 -8.75
C TYR A 18 2.45 -5.88 -9.62
N THR A 19 2.24 -5.59 -10.91
CA THR A 19 1.79 -6.57 -11.91
C THR A 19 2.82 -7.68 -12.08
N ALA A 20 4.10 -7.33 -12.19
CA ALA A 20 5.16 -8.34 -12.30
C ALA A 20 5.15 -9.32 -11.11
N THR A 21 5.02 -8.82 -9.89
CA THR A 21 4.96 -9.69 -8.71
C THR A 21 3.65 -10.47 -8.61
N ASP A 22 2.54 -9.89 -9.05
CA ASP A 22 1.23 -10.56 -9.02
C ASP A 22 1.19 -11.75 -9.99
N ILE A 23 1.79 -11.61 -11.18
CA ILE A 23 1.97 -12.71 -12.14
C ILE A 23 2.70 -13.88 -11.48
N ILE A 24 3.83 -13.61 -10.82
CA ILE A 24 4.62 -14.66 -10.15
C ILE A 24 3.85 -15.26 -8.97
N ALA A 25 3.19 -14.44 -8.16
CA ALA A 25 2.42 -14.93 -7.02
C ALA A 25 1.28 -15.86 -7.46
N ARG A 26 0.52 -15.47 -8.49
CA ARG A 26 -0.54 -16.32 -9.08
C ARG A 26 0.01 -17.59 -9.69
N TYR A 27 1.07 -17.49 -10.48
CA TYR A 27 1.76 -18.65 -11.05
C TYR A 27 2.20 -19.62 -9.95
N LYS A 28 2.86 -19.16 -8.90
CA LYS A 28 3.33 -20.00 -7.80
C LYS A 28 2.18 -20.67 -7.04
N ARG A 29 1.09 -19.96 -6.75
CA ARG A 29 -0.11 -20.57 -6.13
C ARG A 29 -0.71 -21.68 -7.00
N LEU A 30 -0.81 -21.46 -8.32
CA LEU A 30 -1.29 -22.47 -9.26
C LEU A 30 -0.37 -23.71 -9.35
N ASN A 31 0.91 -23.57 -8.98
CA ASN A 31 1.87 -24.67 -8.89
C ASN A 31 1.96 -25.28 -7.48
N GLY A 32 0.99 -25.02 -6.59
CA GLY A 32 0.90 -25.67 -5.28
C GLY A 32 1.86 -25.12 -4.23
N PHE A 33 2.45 -23.93 -4.43
CA PHE A 33 3.28 -23.28 -3.42
C PHE A 33 2.43 -22.50 -2.42
N ASP A 34 2.87 -22.46 -1.15
CA ASP A 34 2.42 -21.46 -0.18
C ASP A 34 3.06 -20.11 -0.52
N VAL A 35 2.23 -19.11 -0.80
CA VAL A 35 2.70 -17.80 -1.28
C VAL A 35 2.27 -16.69 -0.32
N LEU A 36 3.25 -16.07 0.34
CA LEU A 36 3.08 -14.81 1.05
C LEU A 36 3.24 -13.65 0.06
N HIS A 37 2.13 -13.00 -0.28
CA HIS A 37 2.13 -11.79 -1.12
C HIS A 37 1.32 -10.67 -0.44
N PRO A 38 1.91 -9.94 0.51
CA PRO A 38 1.22 -8.90 1.26
C PRO A 38 1.43 -7.52 0.63
N ILE A 39 0.71 -6.54 1.18
CA ILE A 39 0.93 -5.12 0.93
C ILE A 39 0.92 -4.36 2.27
N GLY A 40 1.27 -3.09 2.26
CA GLY A 40 1.19 -2.22 3.43
C GLY A 40 1.34 -0.77 3.04
N TRP A 41 1.53 0.11 4.02
CA TRP A 41 1.66 1.55 3.81
C TRP A 41 2.89 2.08 4.51
N ASP A 42 3.79 2.66 3.72
CA ASP A 42 4.94 3.39 4.24
C ASP A 42 4.47 4.82 4.55
N ALA A 43 3.86 4.97 5.72
CA ALA A 43 2.95 6.08 6.02
C ALA A 43 3.55 7.17 6.92
N PHE A 44 4.77 6.98 7.44
CA PHE A 44 5.48 7.95 8.27
C PHE A 44 6.43 8.84 7.47
N GLY A 45 6.93 9.89 8.13
CA GLY A 45 7.99 10.73 7.62
C GLY A 45 7.58 11.67 6.48
N LEU A 46 8.62 12.21 5.82
CA LEU A 46 8.48 13.31 4.87
C LEU A 46 7.49 13.06 3.72
N PRO A 47 7.41 11.88 3.10
CA PRO A 47 6.51 11.69 1.95
C PRO A 47 5.05 11.97 2.29
N ALA A 48 4.53 11.36 3.36
CA ALA A 48 3.15 11.53 3.78
C ALA A 48 2.90 12.92 4.39
N GLU A 49 3.82 13.39 5.25
CA GLU A 49 3.71 14.69 5.91
C GLU A 49 3.72 15.86 4.92
N GLN A 50 4.66 15.88 3.97
CA GLN A 50 4.77 16.96 3.00
C GLN A 50 3.55 17.02 2.08
N TYR A 51 2.96 15.87 1.75
CA TYR A 51 1.73 15.86 0.95
C TYR A 51 0.53 16.44 1.74
N ALA A 52 0.42 16.09 3.02
CA ALA A 52 -0.61 16.67 3.89
C ALA A 52 -0.44 18.19 4.05
N LEU A 53 0.78 18.65 4.32
CA LEU A 53 1.10 20.08 4.45
C LEU A 53 0.79 20.86 3.18
N LYS A 54 1.26 20.38 2.00
CA LYS A 54 1.02 21.03 0.71
C LYS A 54 -0.45 21.14 0.33
N THR A 55 -1.28 20.24 0.86
CA THR A 55 -2.73 20.21 0.57
C THR A 55 -3.58 20.80 1.70
N GLY A 56 -2.95 21.34 2.75
CA GLY A 56 -3.64 21.99 3.87
C GLY A 56 -4.38 21.03 4.81
N ASN A 57 -3.88 19.79 4.97
CA ASN A 57 -4.51 18.76 5.79
C ASN A 57 -3.61 18.33 6.97
N HIS A 58 -4.23 17.83 8.04
CA HIS A 58 -3.50 17.18 9.14
C HIS A 58 -3.01 15.79 8.69
N PRO A 59 -1.72 15.42 8.90
CA PRO A 59 -1.14 14.20 8.34
C PRO A 59 -1.84 12.93 8.82
N ALA A 60 -2.24 12.85 10.10
CA ALA A 60 -2.84 11.62 10.64
C ALA A 60 -4.14 11.20 9.91
N SER A 61 -5.11 12.11 9.78
CA SER A 61 -6.39 11.81 9.12
C SER A 61 -6.25 11.74 7.60
N PHE A 62 -5.37 12.54 7.02
CA PHE A 62 -5.17 12.60 5.57
C PHE A 62 -4.46 11.36 5.04
N THR A 63 -3.45 10.87 5.76
CA THR A 63 -2.77 9.61 5.42
C THR A 63 -3.73 8.44 5.42
N ILE A 64 -4.62 8.32 6.42
CA ILE A 64 -5.65 7.27 6.46
C ILE A 64 -6.58 7.36 5.25
N LYS A 65 -7.06 8.57 4.93
CA LYS A 65 -7.91 8.80 3.75
C LYS A 65 -7.23 8.37 2.44
N ASN A 66 -5.94 8.69 2.28
CA ASN A 66 -5.19 8.31 1.07
C ASN A 66 -4.95 6.80 1.02
N ILE A 67 -4.58 6.19 2.15
CA ILE A 67 -4.46 4.73 2.30
C ILE A 67 -5.74 4.03 1.84
N ASP A 68 -6.91 4.51 2.28
CA ASP A 68 -8.20 3.92 1.89
C ASP A 68 -8.44 3.99 0.38
N ASN A 69 -8.06 5.11 -0.26
CA ASN A 69 -8.17 5.23 -1.71
C ASN A 69 -7.16 4.34 -2.45
N PHE A 70 -5.92 4.26 -1.99
CA PHE A 70 -4.91 3.36 -2.56
C PHE A 70 -5.37 1.91 -2.45
N ARG A 71 -5.86 1.49 -1.28
CA ARG A 71 -6.40 0.15 -1.05
C ARG A 71 -7.55 -0.16 -2.01
N LYS A 72 -8.49 0.77 -2.17
CA LYS A 72 -9.60 0.65 -3.13
C LYS A 72 -9.08 0.45 -4.56
N GLN A 73 -8.13 1.27 -4.99
CA GLN A 73 -7.52 1.16 -6.32
C GLN A 73 -6.84 -0.19 -6.53
N LEU A 74 -6.01 -0.65 -5.58
CA LEU A 74 -5.35 -1.96 -5.65
C LEU A 74 -6.35 -3.11 -5.76
N LYS A 75 -7.44 -3.07 -4.99
CA LYS A 75 -8.51 -4.08 -5.06
C LYS A 75 -9.23 -4.08 -6.41
N LEU A 76 -9.52 -2.89 -6.97
CA LEU A 76 -10.16 -2.76 -8.29
C LEU A 76 -9.28 -3.30 -9.43
N MET A 77 -7.96 -3.21 -9.29
CA MET A 77 -7.01 -3.76 -10.27
C MET A 77 -6.79 -5.27 -10.13
N GLY A 78 -7.34 -5.89 -9.07
CA GLY A 78 -7.32 -7.34 -8.90
C GLY A 78 -5.97 -7.91 -8.46
N PHE A 79 -5.10 -7.10 -7.84
CA PHE A 79 -3.86 -7.64 -7.26
C PHE A 79 -4.18 -8.63 -6.15
N SER A 80 -3.51 -9.78 -6.17
CA SER A 80 -3.74 -10.91 -5.28
C SER A 80 -3.01 -10.75 -3.94
N TYR A 81 -3.18 -9.60 -3.30
CA TYR A 81 -2.62 -9.35 -1.97
C TYR A 81 -3.41 -10.05 -0.87
N ASP A 82 -2.69 -10.56 0.13
CA ASP A 82 -3.27 -10.95 1.41
C ASP A 82 -3.47 -9.70 2.28
N TYR A 83 -4.71 -9.23 2.36
CA TYR A 83 -5.07 -8.04 3.14
C TYR A 83 -5.15 -8.30 4.65
N ASP A 84 -5.17 -9.56 5.10
CA ASP A 84 -5.09 -9.89 6.53
C ASP A 84 -3.67 -9.68 7.08
N LYS A 85 -2.69 -9.52 6.18
CA LYS A 85 -1.28 -9.23 6.48
C LYS A 85 -0.90 -7.77 6.19
N GLU A 86 -1.89 -6.89 6.03
CA GLU A 86 -1.65 -5.48 5.77
C GLU A 86 -1.00 -4.79 6.98
N ILE A 87 0.02 -3.97 6.72
CA ILE A 87 0.71 -3.18 7.75
C ILE A 87 0.62 -1.67 7.46
N ASN A 88 0.68 -0.86 8.51
CA ASN A 88 0.77 0.59 8.41
C ASN A 88 1.84 1.09 9.38
N THR A 89 2.86 1.79 8.88
CA THR A 89 3.98 2.23 9.73
C THR A 89 3.58 3.28 10.77
N THR A 90 2.41 3.91 10.65
CA THR A 90 1.87 4.86 11.64
C THR A 90 0.97 4.21 12.71
N ASP A 91 0.67 2.91 12.61
CA ASP A 91 -0.09 2.21 13.66
C ASP A 91 0.77 2.07 14.92
N PRO A 92 0.28 2.45 16.12
CA PRO A 92 0.98 2.20 17.39
C PRO A 92 1.46 0.77 17.59
N LYS A 93 0.72 -0.23 17.08
CA LYS A 93 1.14 -1.63 17.14
C LYS A 93 2.32 -1.95 16.26
N PHE A 94 2.57 -1.14 15.22
CA PHE A 94 3.71 -1.27 14.33
C PHE A 94 4.93 -0.57 14.93
N TYR A 95 4.86 0.74 15.20
CA TYR A 95 6.01 1.54 15.63
C TYR A 95 6.42 1.32 17.09
N TYR A 96 5.64 0.57 17.87
CA TYR A 96 6.07 0.09 19.18
C TYR A 96 7.33 -0.78 19.10
N TRP A 97 7.51 -1.49 17.99
CA TRP A 97 8.68 -2.32 17.70
C TRP A 97 9.77 -1.53 16.98
#